data_AF-A0AAQ4D5S9-F1
#
_entry.id   AF-A0AAQ4D5S9-F1
#
_cell.length_a   1.000
_cell.length_b   1.000
_cell.length_c   1.000
_cell.angle_alpha   90.00
_cell.angle_beta   90.00
_cell.angle_gamma   90.00
#
_symmetry.space_group_name_H-M   'P 1'
#
loop_
_entity.id
_entity.type
_entity.pdbx_description
1 polymer ?
#
loop_
_entity_poly.entity_id
_entity_poly.type
_entity_poly.pdbx_seq_one_letter_code
_entity_poly.pdbx_strand_id
1 'polypeptide(L)'
;MYCDRDVLSAELNNDVFSVLSKILQNGDVESAQVPRMIQVRREEEASKWLSSVQNECGKKFQEFIEKHGHRAVKEIDVYTKPWAMDASSIVKTLKTAAKVPQVDDKSATASWEVQNIPYKLTILQRLILKLVIPRARIAVAARETSKSAVVRVIHQLRLMFHQLSLRMVSEGRLPDAELLFFLTFEEIGQLLRTRSPELVLKAQRRKGIHAKVDKDSYPCISVGIPKPIERMRKPIGGDFEFKGNPMSQGVAEGKARVAATFEEAHLIQKGEILITTATDTGWTPYFPLLAGVVTEIGGPLSHGAVVAREYGLPCVVGIEGITSMLAT
;
A
#
# COMPACT_ATOMS: atom_id res chain seq x y z
N MET A 1 9.68 -17.73 -1.54
CA MET A 1 9.08 -17.66 -0.19
C MET A 1 7.60 -17.51 -0.44
N TYR A 2 6.90 -18.60 -0.79
CA TYR A 2 5.48 -18.52 -1.09
C TYR A 2 4.71 -18.44 0.22
N CYS A 3 3.79 -17.49 0.29
CA CYS A 3 2.82 -17.39 1.35
C CYS A 3 1.90 -18.60 1.28
N ASP A 4 2.11 -19.56 2.19
CA ASP A 4 0.97 -20.31 2.72
C ASP A 4 -0.10 -19.29 3.16
N ARG A 5 -1.37 -19.68 3.11
CA ARG A 5 -2.57 -18.86 3.40
C ARG A 5 -2.59 -18.16 4.77
N ASP A 6 -1.52 -18.28 5.54
CA ASP A 6 -1.31 -17.77 6.89
C ASP A 6 -0.64 -16.37 6.92
N VAL A 7 -0.28 -15.80 5.76
CA VAL A 7 0.37 -14.49 5.66
C VAL A 7 -0.64 -13.40 5.27
N LEU A 8 -0.88 -12.46 6.18
CA LEU A 8 -1.96 -11.47 6.09
C LEU A 8 -1.89 -10.55 4.87
N SER A 9 -0.69 -10.21 4.38
CA SER A 9 -0.55 -9.39 3.16
C SER A 9 -0.98 -10.14 1.90
N ALA A 10 -0.69 -11.44 1.82
CA ALA A 10 -1.17 -12.31 0.74
C ALA A 10 -2.67 -12.56 0.86
N GLU A 11 -3.19 -12.75 2.08
CA GLU A 11 -4.63 -12.84 2.33
C GLU A 11 -5.37 -11.58 1.90
N LEU A 12 -4.83 -10.39 2.23
CA LEU A 12 -5.39 -9.11 1.79
C LEU A 12 -5.46 -9.03 0.27
N ASN A 13 -4.39 -9.40 -0.45
CA ASN A 13 -4.39 -9.42 -1.92
C ASN A 13 -5.47 -10.40 -2.44
N ASN A 14 -5.55 -11.61 -1.89
CA ASN A 14 -6.55 -12.60 -2.29
C ASN A 14 -7.99 -12.12 -2.04
N ASP A 15 -8.24 -11.45 -0.90
CA ASP A 15 -9.56 -10.91 -0.60
C ASP A 15 -9.92 -9.75 -1.55
N VAL A 16 -8.95 -8.89 -1.91
CA VAL A 16 -9.13 -7.87 -2.95
C VAL A 16 -9.44 -8.51 -4.31
N PHE A 17 -8.69 -9.55 -4.70
CA PHE A 17 -8.94 -10.30 -5.94
C PHE A 17 -10.28 -11.05 -5.91
N SER A 18 -10.72 -11.54 -4.75
CA SER A 18 -12.03 -12.16 -4.57
C SER A 18 -13.15 -11.15 -4.82
N VAL A 19 -13.08 -9.97 -4.21
CA VAL A 19 -14.01 -8.85 -4.48
C VAL A 19 -13.98 -8.47 -5.97
N LEU A 20 -12.78 -8.32 -6.53
CA LEU A 20 -12.59 -7.99 -7.95
C LEU A 20 -13.19 -9.04 -8.89
N SER A 21 -12.96 -10.32 -8.63
CA SER A 21 -13.48 -11.42 -9.45
C SER A 21 -15.00 -11.42 -9.49
N LYS A 22 -15.65 -11.04 -8.37
CA LYS A 22 -17.10 -10.89 -8.27
C LYS A 22 -17.61 -9.62 -8.91
N ILE A 23 -16.85 -8.52 -8.86
CA ILE A 23 -17.13 -7.32 -9.66
C ILE A 23 -17.11 -7.67 -11.16
N LEU A 24 -16.20 -8.52 -11.61
CA LEU A 24 -15.99 -8.87 -13.03
C LEU A 24 -16.88 -10.02 -13.54
N GLN A 25 -17.48 -10.84 -12.67
CA GLN A 25 -18.36 -11.94 -13.06
C GLN A 25 -19.72 -11.40 -13.56
N ASN A 26 -19.85 -11.31 -14.89
CA ASN A 26 -21.07 -10.94 -15.64
C ASN A 26 -22.19 -12.01 -15.62
N GLY A 27 -22.35 -12.76 -14.53
CA GLY A 27 -23.26 -13.92 -14.47
C GLY A 27 -24.70 -13.61 -14.02
N ASP A 28 -24.91 -12.55 -13.26
CA ASP A 28 -26.22 -12.16 -12.73
C ASP A 28 -26.70 -10.85 -13.38
N VAL A 29 -28.00 -10.73 -13.66
CA VAL A 29 -28.58 -9.54 -14.34
C VAL A 29 -28.34 -8.25 -13.54
N GLU A 30 -28.23 -8.36 -12.21
CA GLU A 30 -27.80 -7.25 -11.32
C GLU A 30 -26.27 -7.02 -11.34
N SER A 31 -25.48 -8.07 -11.56
CA SER A 31 -24.01 -8.05 -11.60
C SER A 31 -23.44 -7.49 -12.90
N ALA A 32 -24.16 -7.63 -14.02
CA ALA A 32 -23.74 -7.10 -15.33
C ALA A 32 -23.60 -5.55 -15.35
N GLN A 33 -24.30 -4.85 -14.45
CA GLN A 33 -24.20 -3.39 -14.31
C GLN A 33 -23.08 -2.96 -13.34
N VAL A 34 -22.56 -3.86 -12.50
CA VAL A 34 -21.60 -3.54 -11.43
C VAL A 34 -20.28 -2.96 -11.98
N PRO A 35 -19.62 -3.54 -13.00
CA PRO A 35 -18.44 -2.92 -13.60
C PRO A 35 -18.70 -1.51 -14.12
N ARG A 36 -19.85 -1.31 -14.80
CA ARG A 36 -20.23 -0.02 -15.38
C ARG A 36 -20.54 1.01 -14.29
N MET A 37 -21.26 0.61 -13.25
CA MET A 37 -21.66 1.47 -12.13
C MET A 37 -20.47 1.90 -11.28
N ILE A 38 -19.51 1.01 -11.05
CA ILE A 38 -18.27 1.36 -10.36
C ILE A 38 -17.43 2.29 -11.24
N GLN A 39 -17.27 2.02 -12.53
CA GLN A 39 -16.43 2.82 -13.42
C GLN A 39 -16.95 4.25 -13.67
N VAL A 40 -18.27 4.45 -13.71
CA VAL A 40 -18.88 5.76 -14.00
C VAL A 40 -18.91 6.68 -12.77
N ARG A 41 -18.89 6.13 -11.55
CA ARG A 41 -18.98 6.90 -10.31
C ARG A 41 -17.62 7.41 -9.85
N ARG A 42 -17.60 8.53 -9.11
CA ARG A 42 -16.42 8.92 -8.30
C ARG A 42 -16.15 7.87 -7.21
N GLU A 43 -14.90 7.75 -6.78
CA GLU A 43 -14.45 6.70 -5.84
C GLU A 43 -15.27 6.70 -4.54
N GLU A 44 -15.54 7.88 -3.97
CA GLU A 44 -16.36 8.04 -2.76
C GLU A 44 -17.80 7.55 -2.96
N GLU A 45 -18.40 7.86 -4.12
CA GLU A 45 -19.77 7.47 -4.45
C GLU A 45 -19.86 5.96 -4.73
N ALA A 46 -18.85 5.40 -5.41
CA ALA A 46 -18.75 3.97 -5.68
C ALA A 46 -18.54 3.18 -4.37
N SER A 47 -17.74 3.70 -3.44
CA SER A 47 -17.56 3.14 -2.09
C SER A 47 -18.90 3.06 -1.34
N LYS A 48 -19.63 4.18 -1.24
CA LYS A 48 -20.94 4.23 -0.59
C LYS A 48 -21.95 3.29 -1.26
N TRP A 49 -21.95 3.25 -2.58
CA TRP A 49 -22.82 2.35 -3.34
C TRP A 49 -22.48 0.88 -3.06
N LEU A 50 -21.22 0.47 -3.15
CA LEU A 50 -20.78 -0.90 -2.83
C LEU A 50 -21.17 -1.32 -1.41
N SER A 51 -21.07 -0.42 -0.44
CA SER A 51 -21.50 -0.67 0.94
C SER A 51 -23.02 -0.75 1.10
N SER A 52 -23.81 -0.20 0.18
CA SER A 52 -25.28 -0.20 0.27
C SER A 52 -25.97 -1.37 -0.43
N VAL A 53 -25.30 -1.96 -1.42
CA VAL A 53 -25.88 -3.00 -2.29
C VAL A 53 -25.87 -4.36 -1.58
N GLN A 54 -26.95 -5.12 -1.72
CA GLN A 54 -27.15 -6.41 -1.04
C GLN A 54 -26.79 -7.64 -1.88
N ASN A 55 -26.30 -7.44 -3.11
CA ASN A 55 -25.85 -8.52 -3.99
C ASN A 55 -24.52 -9.15 -3.48
N GLU A 56 -24.08 -10.22 -4.14
CA GLU A 56 -22.86 -10.94 -3.75
C GLU A 56 -21.61 -10.04 -3.74
N CYS A 57 -21.53 -9.07 -4.66
CA CYS A 57 -20.43 -8.10 -4.71
C CYS A 57 -20.43 -7.17 -3.49
N GLY A 58 -21.60 -6.60 -3.14
CA GLY A 58 -21.72 -5.74 -1.97
C GLY A 58 -21.41 -6.47 -0.67
N LYS A 59 -21.89 -7.71 -0.53
CA LYS A 59 -21.56 -8.59 0.61
C LYS A 59 -20.05 -8.84 0.73
N LYS A 60 -19.39 -9.20 -0.37
CA LYS A 60 -17.93 -9.42 -0.38
C LYS A 60 -17.15 -8.14 -0.03
N PHE A 61 -17.60 -6.99 -0.51
CA PHE A 61 -16.99 -5.72 -0.17
C PHE A 61 -17.18 -5.37 1.32
N GLN A 62 -18.36 -5.62 1.89
CA GLN A 62 -18.61 -5.45 3.32
C GLN A 62 -17.74 -6.39 4.17
N GLU A 63 -17.69 -7.68 3.84
CA GLU A 63 -16.79 -8.65 4.50
C GLU A 63 -15.32 -8.18 4.46
N PHE A 64 -14.89 -7.66 3.31
CA PHE A 64 -13.55 -7.07 3.16
C PHE A 64 -13.34 -5.88 4.10
N ILE A 65 -14.28 -4.93 4.16
CA ILE A 65 -14.18 -3.75 5.03
C ILE A 65 -14.25 -4.14 6.51
N GLU A 66 -15.06 -5.11 6.89
CA GLU A 66 -15.10 -5.61 8.27
C GLU A 66 -13.76 -6.21 8.70
N LYS A 67 -13.15 -7.00 7.80
CA LYS A 67 -11.88 -7.67 8.08
C LYS A 67 -10.69 -6.72 8.05
N HIS A 68 -10.59 -5.90 6.99
CA HIS A 68 -9.40 -5.12 6.62
C HIS A 68 -9.61 -3.60 6.68
N GLY A 69 -10.81 -3.12 7.02
CA GLY A 69 -11.14 -1.69 7.02
C GLY A 69 -10.33 -0.84 7.99
N HIS A 70 -9.70 -1.44 8.99
CA HIS A 70 -8.79 -0.77 9.92
C HIS A 70 -7.47 -0.31 9.26
N ARG A 71 -7.17 -0.78 8.05
CA ARG A 71 -5.93 -0.47 7.31
C ARG A 71 -6.07 0.78 6.45
N ALA A 72 -4.93 1.32 6.02
CA ALA A 72 -4.82 2.53 5.21
C ALA A 72 -3.46 2.62 4.51
N VAL A 73 -3.31 3.52 3.55
CA VAL A 73 -1.98 3.99 3.11
C VAL A 73 -1.39 4.83 4.25
N LYS A 74 -0.11 4.68 4.62
CA LYS A 74 0.46 5.31 5.84
C LYS A 74 -0.28 4.90 7.13
N GLU A 75 -0.59 3.61 7.27
CA GLU A 75 -1.39 3.01 8.36
C GLU A 75 -0.87 3.18 9.81
N ILE A 76 0.30 3.78 10.03
CA ILE A 76 0.80 4.12 11.38
C ILE A 76 0.43 5.56 11.76
N ASP A 77 0.22 6.45 10.78
CA ASP A 77 -0.18 7.83 11.03
C ASP A 77 -1.65 7.87 11.46
N VAL A 78 -1.89 8.42 12.65
CA VAL A 78 -3.23 8.52 13.26
C VAL A 78 -4.13 9.48 12.48
N TYR A 79 -3.57 10.47 11.78
CA TYR A 79 -4.35 11.40 10.96
C TYR A 79 -4.97 10.75 9.73
N THR A 80 -4.30 9.73 9.16
CA THR A 80 -4.75 9.01 7.97
C THR A 80 -6.13 8.38 8.17
N LYS A 81 -7.02 8.60 7.19
CA LYS A 81 -8.34 7.96 7.12
C LYS A 81 -8.20 6.46 6.75
N PRO A 82 -8.65 5.53 7.60
CA PRO A 82 -8.67 4.11 7.29
C PRO A 82 -9.80 3.74 6.32
N TRP A 83 -9.70 2.59 5.66
CA TRP A 83 -10.67 2.16 4.64
C TRP A 83 -12.10 2.00 5.17
N ALA A 84 -12.27 1.70 6.45
CA ALA A 84 -13.59 1.67 7.10
C ALA A 84 -14.26 3.05 7.17
N MET A 85 -13.48 4.13 7.16
CA MET A 85 -14.00 5.51 7.11
C MET A 85 -14.05 6.04 5.68
N ASP A 86 -13.05 5.70 4.88
CA ASP A 86 -12.94 6.11 3.48
C ASP A 86 -12.29 5.01 2.64
N ALA A 87 -13.13 4.23 1.95
CA ALA A 87 -12.69 3.16 1.07
C ALA A 87 -12.36 3.64 -0.35
N SER A 88 -12.25 4.95 -0.61
CA SER A 88 -12.00 5.48 -1.96
C SER A 88 -10.72 4.94 -2.58
N SER A 89 -9.65 4.78 -1.78
CA SER A 89 -8.38 4.23 -2.27
C SER A 89 -8.50 2.77 -2.71
N ILE A 90 -9.27 1.94 -2.00
CA ILE A 90 -9.43 0.53 -2.38
C ILE A 90 -10.36 0.40 -3.58
N VAL A 91 -11.41 1.22 -3.67
CA VAL A 91 -12.27 1.28 -4.85
C VAL A 91 -11.48 1.68 -6.09
N LYS A 92 -10.56 2.63 -5.95
CA LYS A 92 -9.62 2.99 -7.03
C LYS A 92 -8.78 1.79 -7.46
N THR A 93 -8.20 1.04 -6.52
CA THR A 93 -7.48 -0.22 -6.82
C THR A 93 -8.36 -1.22 -7.56
N LEU A 94 -9.61 -1.43 -7.11
CA LEU A 94 -10.55 -2.35 -7.76
C LEU A 94 -10.90 -1.90 -9.19
N LYS A 95 -11.20 -0.62 -9.40
CA LYS A 95 -11.44 -0.04 -10.74
C LYS A 95 -10.28 -0.27 -11.69
N THR A 96 -9.09 -0.04 -11.17
CA THR A 96 -7.83 -0.22 -11.89
C THR A 96 -7.63 -1.69 -12.27
N ALA A 97 -7.77 -2.59 -11.30
CA ALA A 97 -7.57 -4.02 -11.50
C ALA A 97 -8.60 -4.60 -12.47
N ALA A 98 -9.81 -4.03 -12.51
CA ALA A 98 -10.84 -4.39 -13.47
C ALA A 98 -10.51 -4.02 -14.92
N LYS A 99 -9.60 -3.07 -15.15
CA LYS A 99 -9.15 -2.67 -16.50
C LYS A 99 -7.97 -3.49 -17.01
N VAL A 100 -7.23 -4.13 -16.11
CA VAL A 100 -6.08 -4.96 -16.47
C VAL A 100 -6.60 -6.29 -17.02
N PRO A 101 -6.20 -6.71 -18.24
CA PRO A 101 -6.55 -8.03 -18.74
C PRO A 101 -6.11 -9.08 -17.73
N GLN A 102 -7.03 -9.98 -17.34
CA GLN A 102 -6.69 -11.11 -16.47
C GLN A 102 -5.64 -11.95 -17.21
N VAL A 103 -4.39 -11.85 -16.79
CA VAL A 103 -3.33 -12.75 -17.25
C VAL A 103 -3.56 -14.04 -16.50
N ASP A 104 -3.73 -15.16 -17.22
CA ASP A 104 -3.86 -16.49 -16.62
C ASP A 104 -2.81 -16.65 -15.52
N ASP A 105 -3.28 -16.96 -14.31
CA ASP A 105 -2.51 -17.09 -13.07
C ASP A 105 -1.65 -18.36 -13.08
N LYS A 106 -0.87 -18.56 -14.15
CA LYS A 106 0.00 -19.73 -14.35
C LYS A 106 1.25 -19.68 -13.48
N SER A 107 1.52 -18.59 -12.76
CA SER A 107 2.68 -18.47 -11.87
C SER A 107 2.39 -18.77 -10.39
N ALA A 108 1.14 -18.94 -9.96
CA ALA A 108 0.81 -19.10 -8.54
C ALA A 108 0.94 -20.54 -7.98
N THR A 109 1.34 -21.53 -8.78
CA THR A 109 1.41 -22.96 -8.37
C THR A 109 2.80 -23.58 -8.35
N ALA A 110 3.88 -22.80 -8.37
CA ALA A 110 5.19 -23.38 -8.07
C ALA A 110 5.33 -23.57 -6.54
N SER A 111 4.76 -24.66 -6.04
CA SER A 111 4.98 -25.12 -4.66
C SER A 111 6.49 -25.24 -4.46
N TRP A 112 7.05 -24.35 -3.65
CA TRP A 112 8.44 -24.48 -3.25
C TRP A 112 8.55 -25.66 -2.28
N GLU A 113 8.77 -26.83 -2.85
CA GLU A 113 9.16 -27.99 -2.11
C GLU A 113 10.68 -27.97 -2.00
N VAL A 114 11.22 -28.43 -0.87
CA VAL A 114 12.69 -28.60 -0.69
C VAL A 114 13.30 -29.43 -1.84
N GLN A 115 12.47 -30.25 -2.50
CA GLN A 115 12.82 -31.09 -3.64
C GLN A 115 13.08 -30.29 -4.92
N ASN A 116 12.47 -29.11 -5.08
CA ASN A 116 12.55 -28.26 -6.28
C ASN A 116 13.61 -27.15 -6.17
N ILE A 117 14.51 -27.24 -5.18
CA ILE A 117 15.60 -26.27 -5.04
C ILE A 117 16.63 -26.55 -6.15
N PRO A 118 16.98 -25.55 -7.00
CA PRO A 118 17.83 -25.75 -8.19
C PRO A 118 19.29 -26.08 -7.87
N TYR A 119 19.67 -26.13 -6.59
CA TYR A 119 21.02 -26.43 -6.12
C TYR A 119 21.15 -27.86 -5.64
N LYS A 120 22.31 -28.48 -5.89
CA LYS A 120 22.65 -29.80 -5.33
C LYS A 120 22.87 -29.69 -3.82
N LEU A 121 21.84 -29.99 -3.04
CA LEU A 121 21.88 -30.01 -1.58
C LEU A 121 22.38 -31.35 -1.04
N THR A 122 23.22 -31.33 -0.02
CA THR A 122 23.62 -32.52 0.74
C THR A 122 22.46 -33.06 1.59
N ILE A 123 22.54 -34.32 2.02
CA ILE A 123 21.51 -34.96 2.86
C ILE A 123 21.30 -34.16 4.16
N LEU A 124 22.38 -33.71 4.80
CA LEU A 124 22.31 -32.90 6.01
C LEU A 124 21.64 -31.55 5.76
N GLN A 125 21.99 -30.87 4.67
CA GLN A 125 21.34 -29.60 4.28
C GLN A 125 19.84 -29.78 4.04
N ARG A 126 19.43 -30.86 3.35
CA ARG A 126 18.00 -31.16 3.12
C ARG A 126 17.27 -31.40 4.44
N LEU A 127 17.89 -32.11 5.39
CA LEU A 127 17.30 -32.35 6.71
C LEU A 127 17.14 -31.04 7.51
N ILE A 128 18.18 -30.22 7.55
CA ILE A 128 18.15 -28.90 8.20
C ILE A 128 17.06 -28.03 7.57
N LEU A 129 17.02 -27.96 6.23
CA LEU A 129 16.01 -27.18 5.52
C LEU A 129 14.61 -27.67 5.85
N LYS A 130 14.32 -28.97 5.81
CA LYS A 130 13.01 -29.52 6.22
C LYS A 130 12.59 -29.09 7.64
N LEU A 131 13.53 -28.82 8.55
CA LEU A 131 13.27 -28.39 9.92
C LEU A 131 13.13 -26.86 10.08
N VAL A 132 14.03 -26.11 9.45
CA VAL A 132 14.12 -24.64 9.58
C VAL A 132 13.00 -23.94 8.81
N ILE A 133 12.70 -24.46 7.63
CA ILE A 133 11.81 -23.82 6.69
C ILE A 133 10.38 -23.63 7.23
N PRO A 134 9.71 -24.65 7.81
CA PRO A 134 8.38 -24.46 8.38
C PRO A 134 8.38 -23.41 9.50
N ARG A 135 9.44 -23.38 10.31
CA ARG A 135 9.61 -22.36 11.36
C ARG A 135 9.79 -20.97 10.78
N ALA A 136 10.53 -20.82 9.68
CA ALA A 136 10.69 -19.56 8.99
C ALA A 136 9.35 -19.06 8.41
N ARG A 137 8.52 -19.94 7.82
CA ARG A 137 7.15 -19.60 7.39
C ARG A 137 6.32 -19.05 8.55
N ILE A 138 6.29 -19.79 9.67
CA ILE A 138 5.55 -19.39 10.88
C ILE A 138 6.06 -18.04 11.40
N ALA A 139 7.38 -17.81 11.42
CA ALA A 139 7.96 -16.56 11.88
C ALA A 139 7.57 -15.37 10.99
N VAL A 140 7.53 -15.55 9.66
CA VAL A 140 7.06 -14.52 8.73
C VAL A 140 5.58 -14.20 8.96
N ALA A 141 4.74 -15.24 9.06
CA ALA A 141 3.32 -15.07 9.37
C ALA A 141 3.13 -14.32 10.70
N ALA A 142 3.82 -14.74 11.77
CA ALA A 142 3.77 -14.10 13.08
C ALA A 142 4.21 -12.63 13.06
N ARG A 143 5.23 -12.29 12.26
CA ARG A 143 5.67 -10.90 12.06
C ARG A 143 4.58 -10.05 11.41
N GLU A 144 3.93 -10.56 10.37
CA GLU A 144 2.83 -9.83 9.72
C GLU A 144 1.62 -9.68 10.62
N THR A 145 1.28 -10.73 11.38
CA THR A 145 0.24 -10.69 12.40
C THR A 145 0.53 -9.65 13.47
N SER A 146 1.78 -9.57 13.94
CA SER A 146 2.22 -8.54 14.88
C SER A 146 2.01 -7.13 14.31
N LYS A 147 2.39 -6.91 13.04
CA LYS A 147 2.18 -5.61 12.37
C LYS A 147 0.68 -5.28 12.28
N SER A 148 -0.15 -6.22 11.85
CA SER A 148 -1.59 -6.02 11.74
C SER A 148 -2.24 -5.71 13.10
N ALA A 149 -1.82 -6.40 14.16
CA ALA A 149 -2.26 -6.12 15.52
C ALA A 149 -1.92 -4.69 15.95
N VAL A 150 -0.69 -4.21 15.67
CA VAL A 150 -0.30 -2.82 15.94
C VAL A 150 -1.21 -1.85 15.17
N VAL A 151 -1.49 -2.10 13.89
CA VAL A 151 -2.36 -1.23 13.09
C VAL A 151 -3.80 -1.21 13.63
N ARG A 152 -4.31 -2.33 14.15
CA ARG A 152 -5.62 -2.37 14.83
C ARG A 152 -5.62 -1.51 16.10
N VAL A 153 -4.55 -1.52 16.88
CA VAL A 153 -4.40 -0.62 18.05
C VAL A 153 -4.39 0.84 17.62
N ILE A 154 -3.61 1.19 16.59
CA ILE A 154 -3.60 2.55 16.03
C ILE A 154 -5.00 2.94 15.54
N HIS A 155 -5.74 2.03 14.89
CA HIS A 155 -7.11 2.30 14.44
C HIS A 155 -8.06 2.62 15.61
N GLN A 156 -7.95 1.93 16.75
CA GLN A 156 -8.72 2.29 17.94
C GLN A 156 -8.37 3.69 18.44
N LEU A 157 -7.07 4.05 18.45
CA LEU A 157 -6.65 5.41 18.78
C LEU A 157 -7.24 6.44 17.81
N ARG A 158 -7.27 6.16 16.51
CA ARG A 158 -7.91 7.04 15.51
C ARG A 158 -9.38 7.31 15.85
N LEU A 159 -10.14 6.26 16.15
CA LEU A 159 -11.55 6.37 16.51
C LEU A 159 -11.73 7.22 17.78
N MET A 160 -10.90 7.00 18.79
CA MET A 160 -10.92 7.78 20.04
C MET A 160 -10.61 9.27 19.78
N PHE A 161 -9.55 9.58 19.02
CA PHE A 161 -9.20 10.96 18.69
C PHE A 161 -10.24 11.63 17.81
N HIS A 162 -10.87 10.89 16.89
CA HIS A 162 -11.96 11.43 16.09
C HIS A 162 -13.17 11.78 16.97
N GLN A 163 -13.60 10.88 17.86
CA GLN A 163 -14.69 11.18 18.80
C GLN A 163 -14.35 12.37 19.71
N LEU A 164 -13.12 12.44 20.21
CA LEU A 164 -12.64 13.57 21.01
C LEU A 164 -12.72 14.87 20.21
N SER A 165 -12.26 14.88 18.96
CA SER A 165 -12.27 16.06 18.11
C SER A 165 -13.69 16.59 17.88
N LEU A 166 -14.66 15.70 17.65
CA LEU A 166 -16.06 16.08 17.46
C LEU A 166 -16.65 16.71 18.73
N ARG A 167 -16.35 16.16 19.91
CA ARG A 167 -16.78 16.75 21.19
C ARG A 167 -16.15 18.12 21.43
N MET A 168 -14.85 18.25 21.17
CA MET A 168 -14.15 19.53 21.29
C MET A 168 -14.72 20.59 20.35
N VAL A 169 -15.18 20.22 19.15
CA VAL A 169 -15.91 21.12 18.25
C VAL A 169 -17.26 21.52 18.83
N SER A 170 -18.07 20.56 19.31
CA SER A 170 -19.37 20.87 19.91
C SER A 170 -19.28 21.78 21.15
N GLU A 171 -18.17 21.71 21.88
CA GLU A 171 -17.92 22.54 23.06
C GLU A 171 -17.24 23.89 22.74
N GLY A 172 -17.06 24.20 21.44
CA GLY A 172 -16.45 25.44 20.95
C GLY A 172 -14.96 25.57 21.23
N ARG A 173 -14.24 24.46 21.49
CA ARG A 173 -12.79 24.45 21.71
C ARG A 173 -11.99 24.40 20.40
N LEU A 174 -12.54 23.72 19.39
CA LEU A 174 -11.97 23.67 18.06
C LEU A 174 -13.02 24.14 17.04
N PRO A 175 -12.63 24.88 15.99
CA PRO A 175 -13.53 25.23 14.90
C PRO A 175 -13.72 24.09 13.88
N ASP A 176 -12.77 23.14 13.83
CA ASP A 176 -12.75 22.01 12.91
C ASP A 176 -12.12 20.79 13.61
N ALA A 177 -12.75 19.64 13.46
CA ALA A 177 -12.32 18.37 14.05
C ALA A 177 -10.94 17.93 13.55
N GLU A 178 -10.59 18.23 12.29
CA GLU A 178 -9.29 17.84 11.73
C GLU A 178 -8.11 18.55 12.39
N LEU A 179 -8.33 19.73 13.01
CA LEU A 179 -7.26 20.48 13.67
C LEU A 179 -6.66 19.75 14.87
N LEU A 180 -7.39 18.79 15.47
CA LEU A 180 -6.89 18.01 16.59
C LEU A 180 -5.60 17.26 16.21
N PHE A 181 -5.50 16.75 14.98
CA PHE A 181 -4.34 15.97 14.51
C PHE A 181 -3.10 16.83 14.21
N PHE A 182 -3.23 18.16 14.30
CA PHE A 182 -2.13 19.11 14.14
C PHE A 182 -1.66 19.71 15.49
N LEU A 183 -2.11 19.12 16.59
CA LEU A 183 -1.71 19.46 17.96
C LEU A 183 -0.88 18.31 18.56
N THR A 184 0.08 18.64 19.43
CA THR A 184 0.77 17.63 20.25
C THR A 184 -0.13 17.17 21.40
N PHE A 185 0.20 16.04 22.04
CA PHE A 185 -0.56 15.56 23.20
C PHE A 185 -0.60 16.59 24.35
N GLU A 186 0.49 17.33 24.57
CA GLU A 186 0.51 18.38 25.58
C GLU A 186 -0.43 19.53 25.21
N GLU A 187 -0.42 19.95 23.95
CA GLU A 187 -1.29 21.02 23.44
C GLU A 187 -2.77 20.62 23.50
N ILE A 188 -3.12 19.37 23.17
CA ILE A 188 -4.47 18.83 23.35
C ILE A 188 -4.86 18.90 24.83
N GLY A 189 -3.98 18.45 25.74
CA GLY A 189 -4.22 18.53 27.18
C GLY A 189 -4.45 19.96 27.69
N GLN A 190 -3.73 20.94 27.14
CA GLN A 190 -3.94 22.36 27.45
C GLN A 190 -5.29 22.85 26.92
N LEU A 191 -5.66 22.49 25.69
CA LEU A 191 -6.94 22.85 25.06
C LEU A 191 -8.16 22.21 25.74
N LEU A 192 -7.98 21.09 26.45
CA LEU A 192 -9.03 20.50 27.27
C LEU A 192 -9.34 21.34 28.51
N ARG A 193 -8.29 21.88 29.14
CA ARG A 193 -8.38 22.72 30.35
C ARG A 193 -8.66 24.20 30.06
N THR A 194 -8.32 24.66 28.85
CA THR A 194 -8.41 26.06 28.44
C THR A 194 -9.24 26.21 27.15
N ARG A 195 -9.38 27.43 26.63
CA ARG A 195 -9.91 27.70 25.29
C ARG A 195 -8.91 28.56 24.49
N SER A 196 -7.63 28.19 24.52
CA SER A 196 -6.56 29.03 23.96
C SER A 196 -6.71 29.20 22.44
N PRO A 197 -6.98 30.41 21.92
CA PRO A 197 -7.05 30.66 20.48
C PRO A 197 -5.67 30.54 19.81
N GLU A 198 -4.59 30.74 20.56
CA GLU A 198 -3.22 30.61 20.05
C GLU A 198 -2.92 29.17 19.60
N LEU A 199 -3.37 28.17 20.37
CA LEU A 199 -3.20 26.77 20.01
C LEU A 199 -3.98 26.41 18.74
N VAL A 200 -5.19 26.97 18.59
CA VAL A 200 -6.00 26.80 17.36
C VAL A 200 -5.28 27.40 16.15
N LEU A 201 -4.75 28.63 16.26
CA LEU A 201 -3.98 29.27 15.20
C LEU A 201 -2.71 28.47 14.85
N LYS A 202 -2.05 27.87 15.84
CA LYS A 202 -0.88 27.02 15.64
C LYS A 202 -1.23 25.75 14.86
N ALA A 203 -2.33 25.09 15.21
CA ALA A 203 -2.84 23.91 14.49
C ALA A 203 -3.21 24.26 13.04
N GLN A 204 -3.88 25.40 12.81
CA GLN A 204 -4.23 25.88 11.47
C GLN A 204 -3.00 26.13 10.61
N ARG A 205 -1.95 26.77 11.16
CA ARG A 205 -0.67 26.96 10.44
C ARG A 205 -0.03 25.63 10.05
N ARG A 206 0.00 24.65 10.96
CA ARG A 206 0.53 23.31 10.70
C ARG A 206 -0.28 22.56 9.64
N LYS A 207 -1.61 22.61 9.71
CA LYS A 207 -2.51 22.07 8.68
C LYS A 207 -2.25 22.72 7.32
N GLY A 208 -2.04 24.03 7.29
CA GLY A 208 -1.77 24.79 6.06
C GLY A 208 -0.49 24.38 5.33
N ILE A 209 0.54 23.93 6.05
CA ILE A 209 1.80 23.46 5.43
C ILE A 209 1.86 21.94 5.21
N HIS A 210 0.89 21.19 5.75
CA HIS A 210 0.93 19.72 5.78
C HIS A 210 1.09 19.11 4.39
N ALA A 211 0.32 19.58 3.39
CA ALA A 211 0.38 19.04 2.03
C ALA A 211 1.75 19.21 1.35
N LYS A 212 2.55 20.20 1.77
CA LYS A 212 3.93 20.39 1.31
C LYS A 212 4.85 19.42 2.04
N VAL A 213 4.79 19.42 3.39
CA VAL A 213 5.66 18.58 4.24
C VAL A 213 5.44 17.08 3.98
N ASP A 214 4.21 16.67 3.69
CA ASP A 214 3.86 15.27 3.38
C ASP A 214 4.52 14.74 2.10
N LYS A 215 5.00 15.64 1.23
CA LYS A 215 5.74 15.31 0.00
C LYS A 215 7.26 15.40 0.17
N ASP A 216 7.73 15.96 1.27
CA ASP A 216 9.16 16.08 1.53
C ASP A 216 9.77 14.69 1.77
N SER A 217 10.96 14.46 1.22
CA SER A 217 11.76 13.26 1.48
C SER A 217 12.87 13.61 2.48
N TYR A 218 13.19 12.69 3.38
CA TYR A 218 14.21 12.88 4.41
C TYR A 218 15.29 11.81 4.28
N PRO A 219 16.55 12.12 4.62
CA PRO A 219 17.61 11.13 4.56
C PRO A 219 17.36 10.03 5.59
N CYS A 220 17.72 8.79 5.21
CA CYS A 220 17.53 7.60 6.04
C CYS A 220 18.22 7.73 7.41
N ILE A 221 19.31 8.49 7.48
CA ILE A 221 20.03 8.84 8.70
C ILE A 221 20.13 10.37 8.74
N SER A 222 19.61 10.96 9.81
CA SER A 222 19.70 12.38 10.10
C SER A 222 20.39 12.60 11.44
N VAL A 223 21.28 13.59 11.53
CA VAL A 223 21.85 14.04 12.81
C VAL A 223 21.28 15.42 13.11
N GLY A 224 20.67 15.57 14.29
CA GLY A 224 19.95 16.79 14.67
C GLY A 224 18.57 16.89 14.03
N ILE A 225 18.15 18.11 13.66
CA ILE A 225 16.84 18.36 13.05
C ILE A 225 16.86 17.85 11.60
N PRO A 226 15.99 16.90 11.22
CA PRO A 226 15.92 16.41 9.85
C PRO A 226 15.61 17.54 8.88
N LYS A 227 16.38 17.62 7.79
CA LYS A 227 16.13 18.55 6.68
C LYS A 227 15.63 17.77 5.46
N PRO A 228 14.68 18.33 4.71
CA PRO A 228 14.21 17.69 3.49
C PRO A 228 15.34 17.63 2.45
N ILE A 229 15.38 16.56 1.68
CA ILE A 229 16.30 16.39 0.56
C ILE A 229 15.82 17.24 -0.61
N GLU A 230 16.70 18.09 -1.13
CA GLU A 230 16.47 18.80 -2.39
C GLU A 230 16.67 17.83 -3.56
N ARG A 231 15.56 17.37 -4.16
CA ARG A 231 15.62 16.52 -5.37
C ARG A 231 16.06 17.36 -6.56
N MET A 232 17.25 17.10 -7.10
CA MET A 232 17.67 17.69 -8.37
C MET A 232 16.84 17.11 -9.52
N ARG A 233 15.96 17.93 -10.11
CA ARG A 233 15.22 17.60 -11.33
C ARG A 233 16.08 17.86 -12.57
N LYS A 234 17.17 17.12 -12.74
CA LYS A 234 17.89 17.12 -14.01
C LYS A 234 17.68 15.75 -14.64
N PRO A 235 16.80 15.63 -15.66
CA PRO A 235 16.71 14.40 -16.42
C PRO A 235 18.10 14.10 -16.99
N ILE A 236 18.60 12.91 -16.72
CA ILE A 236 19.88 12.46 -17.24
C ILE A 236 19.62 12.01 -18.68
N GLY A 237 20.33 12.61 -19.64
CA GLY A 237 20.33 12.16 -21.04
C GLY A 237 21.51 11.26 -21.32
N GLY A 238 21.39 10.41 -22.34
CA GLY A 238 22.44 9.47 -22.76
C GLY A 238 22.40 8.15 -21.98
N ASP A 239 23.49 7.39 -22.05
CA ASP A 239 23.62 6.10 -21.36
C ASP A 239 23.97 6.31 -19.89
N PHE A 240 23.24 5.66 -19.00
CA PHE A 240 23.46 5.72 -17.55
C PHE A 240 23.27 4.36 -16.91
N GLU A 241 23.96 4.13 -15.81
CA GLU A 241 23.85 2.93 -14.99
C GLU A 241 23.50 3.34 -13.56
N PHE A 242 22.42 2.78 -13.01
CA PHE A 242 22.07 2.94 -11.61
C PHE A 242 22.35 1.65 -10.86
N LYS A 243 22.89 1.78 -9.65
CA LYS A 243 23.14 0.65 -8.75
C LYS A 243 22.19 0.71 -7.57
N GLY A 244 21.52 -0.40 -7.31
CA GLY A 244 20.64 -0.58 -6.17
C GLY A 244 20.79 -1.97 -5.56
N ASN A 245 19.93 -2.29 -4.62
CA ASN A 245 19.93 -3.56 -3.93
C ASN A 245 19.10 -4.60 -4.72
N PRO A 246 19.67 -5.76 -5.08
CA PRO A 246 18.94 -6.79 -5.80
C PRO A 246 17.92 -7.47 -4.88
N MET A 247 16.68 -7.57 -5.35
CA MET A 247 15.56 -8.15 -4.58
C MET A 247 14.94 -9.38 -5.22
N SER A 248 14.98 -9.47 -6.55
CA SER A 248 14.51 -10.60 -7.33
C SER A 248 15.43 -10.81 -8.53
N GLN A 249 15.78 -12.07 -8.80
CA GLN A 249 16.72 -12.44 -9.85
C GLN A 249 16.05 -12.37 -11.24
N GLY A 250 16.86 -12.10 -12.25
CA GLY A 250 16.47 -12.11 -13.66
C GLY A 250 17.04 -10.92 -14.42
N VAL A 251 16.79 -10.89 -15.73
CA VAL A 251 17.17 -9.80 -16.62
C VAL A 251 15.95 -9.47 -17.47
N ALA A 252 15.62 -8.19 -17.59
CA ALA A 252 14.54 -7.70 -18.42
C ALA A 252 14.94 -6.39 -19.07
N GLU A 253 14.39 -6.16 -20.26
CA GLU A 253 14.51 -4.92 -21.02
C GLU A 253 13.10 -4.45 -21.36
N GLY A 254 12.85 -3.16 -21.20
CA GLY A 254 11.54 -2.56 -21.44
C GLY A 254 11.58 -1.05 -21.24
N LYS A 255 10.54 -0.37 -21.72
CA LYS A 255 10.42 1.07 -21.54
C LYS A 255 10.31 1.40 -20.04
N ALA A 256 11.11 2.35 -19.57
CA ALA A 256 11.02 2.86 -18.20
C ALA A 256 9.70 3.61 -18.00
N ARG A 257 8.87 3.17 -17.06
CA ARG A 257 7.63 3.84 -16.66
C ARG A 257 7.79 4.42 -15.26
N VAL A 258 7.96 5.73 -15.19
CA VAL A 258 7.97 6.45 -13.91
C VAL A 258 6.53 6.69 -13.47
N ALA A 259 6.15 6.05 -12.37
CA ALA A 259 4.90 6.28 -11.65
C ALA A 259 5.25 6.46 -10.17
N ALA A 260 5.53 7.71 -9.78
CA ALA A 260 6.00 8.04 -8.43
C ALA A 260 4.93 7.78 -7.37
N THR A 261 3.66 7.86 -7.77
CA THR A 261 2.50 7.64 -6.90
C THR A 261 1.54 6.62 -7.50
N PHE A 262 0.69 6.03 -6.66
CA PHE A 262 -0.31 5.06 -7.13
C PHE A 262 -1.32 5.71 -8.09
N GLU A 263 -1.53 7.02 -7.97
CA GLU A 263 -2.35 7.83 -8.88
C GLU A 263 -1.90 7.67 -10.34
N GLU A 264 -0.60 7.52 -10.57
CA GLU A 264 0.02 7.42 -11.89
C GLU A 264 0.06 5.97 -12.41
N ALA A 265 -0.35 4.99 -11.60
CA ALA A 265 -0.27 3.58 -11.99
C ALA A 265 -1.13 3.25 -13.23
N HIS A 266 -2.18 4.03 -13.51
CA HIS A 266 -2.99 3.88 -14.73
C HIS A 266 -2.23 4.16 -16.04
N LEU A 267 -1.01 4.73 -15.96
CA LEU A 267 -0.14 4.97 -17.11
C LEU A 267 0.68 3.73 -17.51
N ILE A 268 0.71 2.69 -16.66
CA ILE A 268 1.50 1.47 -16.88
C ILE A 268 0.96 0.71 -18.09
N GLN A 269 1.88 0.32 -18.97
CA GLN A 269 1.62 -0.54 -20.12
C GLN A 269 2.32 -1.89 -19.98
N LYS A 270 1.84 -2.87 -20.75
CA LYS A 270 2.39 -4.22 -20.75
C LYS A 270 3.85 -4.21 -21.26
N GLY A 271 4.74 -4.88 -20.53
CA GLY A 271 6.16 -5.01 -20.85
C GLY A 271 7.03 -3.85 -20.37
N GLU A 272 6.47 -2.85 -19.68
CA GLU A 272 7.24 -1.73 -19.13
C GLU A 272 7.97 -2.12 -17.83
N ILE A 273 9.06 -1.40 -17.52
CA ILE A 273 9.77 -1.48 -16.24
C ILE A 273 9.19 -0.39 -15.33
N LEU A 274 8.55 -0.78 -14.23
CA LEU A 274 8.00 0.16 -13.25
C LEU A 274 9.12 0.84 -12.47
N ILE A 275 9.08 2.16 -12.38
CA ILE A 275 9.93 2.99 -11.54
C ILE A 275 9.05 3.80 -10.59
N THR A 276 9.15 3.53 -9.29
CA THR A 276 8.30 4.19 -8.27
C THR A 276 9.05 4.47 -6.98
N THR A 277 8.46 5.21 -6.04
CA THR A 277 9.09 5.43 -4.72
C THR A 277 9.01 4.17 -3.87
N ALA A 278 7.83 3.59 -3.74
CA ALA A 278 7.59 2.33 -3.05
C ALA A 278 6.25 1.73 -3.51
N THR A 279 6.11 0.42 -3.40
CA THR A 279 4.84 -0.28 -3.71
C THR A 279 4.14 -0.72 -2.44
N ASP A 280 2.81 -0.73 -2.47
CA ASP A 280 1.92 -1.37 -1.50
C ASP A 280 0.93 -2.31 -2.22
N THR A 281 -0.04 -2.86 -1.48
CA THR A 281 -1.04 -3.79 -2.01
C THR A 281 -1.89 -3.22 -3.15
N GLY A 282 -2.01 -1.89 -3.25
CA GLY A 282 -2.69 -1.25 -4.36
C GLY A 282 -2.02 -1.55 -5.71
N TRP A 283 -0.70 -1.76 -5.71
CA TRP A 283 0.07 -2.00 -6.93
C TRP A 283 -0.02 -3.42 -7.45
N THR A 284 -0.37 -4.40 -6.62
CA THR A 284 -0.39 -5.84 -6.96
C THR A 284 -1.07 -6.14 -8.30
N PRO A 285 -2.23 -5.55 -8.65
CA PRO A 285 -2.90 -5.82 -9.92
C PRO A 285 -2.10 -5.41 -11.17
N TYR A 286 -1.11 -4.54 -11.05
CA TYR A 286 -0.26 -4.12 -12.17
C TYR A 286 0.95 -5.01 -12.38
N PHE A 287 1.39 -5.78 -11.37
CA PHE A 287 2.58 -6.62 -11.47
C PHE A 287 2.55 -7.59 -12.68
N PRO A 288 1.40 -8.22 -13.03
CA PRO A 288 1.31 -9.06 -14.23
C PRO A 288 1.60 -8.34 -15.56
N LEU A 289 1.53 -7.01 -15.59
CA LEU A 289 1.84 -6.22 -16.79
C LEU A 289 3.34 -5.90 -16.92
N LEU A 290 4.09 -5.96 -15.83
CA LEU A 290 5.45 -5.42 -15.77
C LEU A 290 6.47 -6.43 -16.33
N ALA A 291 7.55 -5.91 -16.91
CA ALA A 291 8.74 -6.69 -17.22
C ALA A 291 9.77 -6.66 -16.09
N GLY A 292 9.73 -5.64 -15.23
CA GLY A 292 10.62 -5.47 -14.08
C GLY A 292 10.17 -4.35 -13.15
N VAL A 293 10.75 -4.31 -11.94
CA VAL A 293 10.39 -3.34 -10.91
C VAL A 293 11.63 -2.65 -10.33
N VAL A 294 11.59 -1.33 -10.24
CA VAL A 294 12.61 -0.50 -9.62
C VAL A 294 11.98 0.45 -8.61
N THR A 295 12.49 0.48 -7.37
CA THR A 295 11.99 1.40 -6.33
C THR A 295 13.06 2.25 -5.65
N GLU A 296 12.70 3.47 -5.24
CA GLU A 296 13.57 4.32 -4.41
C GLU A 296 13.77 3.73 -3.01
N ILE A 297 12.68 3.23 -2.42
CA ILE A 297 12.62 2.73 -1.05
C ILE A 297 12.18 1.27 -1.10
N GLY A 298 12.88 0.42 -0.38
CA GLY A 298 12.56 -0.99 -0.28
C GLY A 298 13.65 -1.78 0.42
N GLY A 299 13.30 -3.00 0.80
CA GLY A 299 14.23 -3.97 1.35
C GLY A 299 13.80 -5.39 1.01
N PRO A 300 14.55 -6.41 1.45
CA PRO A 300 14.31 -7.81 1.10
C PRO A 300 12.88 -8.30 1.37
N LEU A 301 12.24 -7.75 2.40
CA LEU A 301 10.89 -8.09 2.85
C LEU A 301 9.86 -6.98 2.56
N SER A 302 10.21 -6.01 1.72
CA SER A 302 9.23 -5.01 1.26
C SER A 302 8.21 -5.66 0.31
N HIS A 303 7.02 -5.07 0.23
CA HIS A 303 5.93 -5.57 -0.61
C HIS A 303 6.41 -5.80 -2.07
N GLY A 304 7.04 -4.81 -2.67
CA GLY A 304 7.50 -4.89 -4.06
C GLY A 304 8.54 -5.99 -4.29
N ALA A 305 9.44 -6.21 -3.33
CA ALA A 305 10.41 -7.29 -3.39
C ALA A 305 9.76 -8.68 -3.30
N VAL A 306 8.77 -8.84 -2.42
CA VAL A 306 8.04 -10.11 -2.26
C VAL A 306 7.23 -10.42 -3.50
N VAL A 307 6.37 -9.48 -3.91
CA VAL A 307 5.47 -9.66 -5.05
C VAL A 307 6.25 -9.83 -6.36
N ALA A 308 7.36 -9.11 -6.56
CA ALA A 308 8.20 -9.32 -7.74
C ALA A 308 8.77 -10.74 -7.82
N ARG A 309 9.18 -11.34 -6.69
CA ARG A 309 9.64 -12.74 -6.67
C ARG A 309 8.52 -13.74 -6.94
N GLU A 310 7.30 -13.44 -6.49
CA GLU A 310 6.13 -14.28 -6.74
C GLU A 310 5.74 -14.30 -8.23
N TYR A 311 5.85 -13.16 -8.91
CA TYR A 311 5.63 -13.06 -10.35
C TYR A 311 6.89 -13.36 -11.20
N GLY A 312 8.02 -13.70 -10.57
CA GLY A 312 9.28 -13.97 -11.28
C GLY A 312 9.87 -12.75 -12.01
N LEU A 313 9.54 -11.54 -11.59
CA LEU A 313 10.03 -10.29 -12.17
C LEU A 313 11.41 -9.92 -11.58
N PRO A 314 12.37 -9.45 -12.40
CA PRO A 314 13.57 -8.80 -11.92
C PRO A 314 13.22 -7.57 -11.08
N CYS A 315 13.88 -7.41 -9.93
CA CYS A 315 13.57 -6.32 -9.00
C CYS A 315 14.82 -5.75 -8.34
N VAL A 316 14.96 -4.42 -8.41
CA VAL A 316 16.03 -3.64 -7.77
C VAL A 316 15.40 -2.54 -6.93
N VAL A 317 15.86 -2.35 -5.70
CA VAL A 317 15.31 -1.32 -4.79
C VAL A 317 16.42 -0.47 -4.19
N GLY A 318 16.08 0.67 -3.59
CA GLY A 318 17.07 1.51 -2.91
C GLY A 318 17.83 2.45 -3.85
N ILE A 319 17.28 2.75 -5.04
CA ILE A 319 17.88 3.74 -5.95
C ILE A 319 17.25 5.10 -5.65
N GLU A 320 17.80 5.79 -4.66
CA GLU A 320 17.25 7.04 -4.15
C GLU A 320 17.18 8.13 -5.25
N GLY A 321 16.02 8.79 -5.37
CA GLY A 321 15.81 9.87 -6.33
C GLY A 321 15.55 9.44 -7.78
N ILE A 322 15.55 8.13 -8.09
CA ILE A 322 15.39 7.64 -9.47
C ILE A 322 14.10 8.15 -10.14
N THR A 323 13.02 8.35 -9.37
CA THR A 323 11.74 8.87 -9.90
C THR A 323 11.84 10.31 -10.40
N SER A 324 12.88 11.04 -9.98
CA SER A 324 13.15 12.42 -10.41
C SER A 324 14.26 12.55 -11.45
N MET A 325 15.09 11.52 -11.59
CA MET A 325 16.20 11.48 -12.54
C MET A 325 15.78 10.98 -13.93
N LEU A 326 14.72 10.17 -14.00
CA LEU A 326 14.19 9.61 -15.23
C LEU A 326 12.88 10.27 -15.65
N ALA A 327 12.68 10.35 -16.97
CA ALA A 327 11.43 10.73 -17.60
C ALA A 327 10.90 9.54 -18.40
N THR A 328 9.57 9.45 -18.53
CA THR A 328 8.89 8.38 -19.30
C THR A 328 8.60 8.78 -20.74
#